data_AF-A0A4Y2QR09-F1
#
_entry.id   AF-A0A4Y2QR09-F1
#
_cell.length_a   1.000
_cell.length_b   1.000
_cell.length_c   1.000
_cell.angle_alpha   90.00
_cell.angle_beta   90.00
_cell.angle_gamma   90.00
#
_symmetry.space_group_name_H-M   'P 1'
#
loop_
_entity.id
_entity.type
_entity.pdbx_description
1 polymer ?
#
loop_
_entity_poly.entity_id
_entity_poly.type
_entity_poly.pdbx_seq_one_letter_code
_entity_poly.pdbx_strand_id
1 'polypeptide(L)'
;MDLPQPPADQELKNIIDKLAQFVARNGPEFEHMTKQKQKDNPKFSFLFGGTYFHYYQYRVTTEQAILKQKQRLEQQQAIVQQAINRQSIQTAPWQQHLHQIQDTSQEQIRQSEQNLAAQHQLLLTQQQVQVDEVIRKAQEEKLSKLAKENELDLKELDGVLQPIIDSCTKDSIS
;
A
#
# COMPACT_ATOMS: atom_id res chain seq x y z
N MET A 1 40.12 28.83 -22.41
CA MET A 1 39.85 28.45 -23.81
C MET A 1 39.47 29.71 -24.56
N ASP A 2 40.16 29.98 -25.64
CA ASP A 2 39.84 31.10 -26.54
C ASP A 2 38.45 30.87 -27.15
N LEU A 3 37.54 31.84 -27.03
CA LEU A 3 36.20 31.71 -27.59
C LEU A 3 36.29 31.83 -29.12
N PRO A 4 35.67 30.91 -29.89
CA PRO A 4 35.75 30.99 -31.34
C PRO A 4 35.12 32.29 -31.84
N GLN A 5 35.88 33.03 -32.64
CA GLN A 5 35.48 34.34 -33.14
C GLN A 5 34.23 34.23 -34.03
N PRO A 6 33.17 35.02 -33.78
CA PRO A 6 32.01 35.05 -34.64
C PRO A 6 32.35 35.66 -36.01
N PRO A 7 31.62 35.32 -37.08
CA PRO A 7 31.73 36.03 -38.35
C PRO A 7 31.45 37.52 -38.18
N ALA A 8 32.25 38.35 -38.85
CA ALA A 8 31.98 39.80 -38.94
C ALA A 8 30.75 40.08 -39.83
N ASP A 9 30.46 39.20 -40.77
CA ASP A 9 29.25 39.22 -41.58
C ASP A 9 28.05 38.73 -40.76
N GLN A 10 27.11 39.65 -40.51
CA GLN A 10 25.90 39.38 -39.75
C GLN A 10 24.98 38.35 -40.44
N GLU A 11 24.95 38.30 -41.77
CA GLU A 11 24.16 37.31 -42.51
C GLU A 11 24.74 35.91 -42.30
N LEU A 12 26.06 35.77 -42.41
CA LEU A 12 26.76 34.49 -42.18
C LEU A 12 26.61 34.03 -40.72
N LYS A 13 26.75 34.94 -39.75
CA LYS A 13 26.51 34.65 -38.34
C LYS A 13 25.08 34.15 -38.10
N ASN A 14 24.08 34.80 -38.69
CA ASN A 14 22.68 34.40 -38.54
C ASN A 14 22.41 33.03 -39.16
N ILE A 15 23.03 32.70 -40.31
CA ILE A 15 22.94 31.38 -40.93
C ILE A 15 23.52 30.32 -40.01
N ILE A 16 24.72 30.55 -39.46
CA ILE A 16 25.39 29.63 -38.52
C ILE A 16 24.55 29.45 -37.26
N ASP A 17 24.05 30.54 -36.66
CA ASP A 17 23.24 30.48 -35.44
C ASP A 17 21.93 29.72 -35.66
N LYS A 18 21.23 30.00 -36.76
CA LYS A 18 19.98 29.30 -37.10
C LYS A 18 20.22 27.82 -37.36
N LEU A 19 21.28 27.48 -38.09
CA LEU A 19 21.61 26.09 -38.36
C LEU A 19 22.02 25.37 -37.07
N ALA A 20 22.83 26.00 -36.24
CA ALA A 20 23.27 25.45 -34.97
C ALA A 20 22.09 25.16 -34.03
N GLN A 21 21.13 26.10 -33.93
CA GLN A 21 19.91 25.90 -33.16
C GLN A 21 19.05 24.77 -33.72
N PHE A 22 18.94 24.69 -35.05
CA PHE A 22 18.17 23.64 -35.71
C PHE A 22 18.79 22.25 -35.53
N VAL A 23 20.11 22.13 -35.67
CA VAL A 23 20.85 20.88 -35.44
C VAL A 23 20.84 20.51 -33.95
N ALA A 24 20.96 21.48 -33.05
CA ALA A 24 20.87 21.24 -31.61
C ALA A 24 19.52 20.65 -31.20
N ARG A 25 18.44 21.08 -31.85
CA ARG A 25 17.07 20.61 -31.58
C ARG A 25 16.74 19.29 -32.24
N ASN A 26 17.14 19.09 -33.50
CA ASN A 26 16.68 17.96 -34.31
C ASN A 26 17.73 16.84 -34.45
N GLY A 27 18.97 17.08 -34.00
CA GLY A 27 20.05 16.10 -33.99
C GLY A 27 21.00 16.18 -35.19
N PRO A 28 22.10 15.40 -35.16
CA PRO A 28 23.19 15.45 -36.13
C PRO A 28 22.80 15.02 -37.55
N GLU A 29 21.73 14.23 -37.70
CA GLU A 29 21.21 13.83 -39.02
C GLU A 29 20.83 15.04 -39.88
N PHE A 30 20.32 16.10 -39.26
CA PHE A 30 19.98 17.34 -39.97
C PHE A 30 21.22 18.11 -40.43
N GLU A 31 22.33 17.99 -39.71
CA GLU A 31 23.61 18.53 -40.18
C GLU A 31 24.07 17.79 -41.43
N HIS A 32 24.01 16.45 -41.44
CA HIS A 32 24.37 15.64 -42.60
C HIS A 32 23.50 15.94 -43.83
N MET A 33 22.19 16.09 -43.65
CA MET A 33 21.29 16.47 -44.73
C MET A 33 21.61 17.87 -45.26
N THR A 34 21.88 18.83 -44.37
CA THR A 34 22.22 20.21 -44.78
C THR A 34 23.55 20.25 -45.52
N LYS A 35 24.56 19.48 -45.06
CA LYS A 35 25.84 19.29 -45.75
C LYS A 35 25.63 18.78 -47.18
N GLN A 36 24.85 17.72 -47.38
CA GLN A 36 24.62 17.18 -48.73
C GLN A 36 23.90 18.16 -49.67
N LYS A 37 22.88 18.87 -49.16
CA LYS A 37 22.08 19.82 -49.96
C LYS A 37 22.82 21.11 -50.31
N GLN A 38 23.76 21.54 -49.49
CA GLN A 38 24.45 22.83 -49.61
C GLN A 38 25.94 22.68 -49.99
N LYS A 39 26.34 21.53 -50.53
CA LYS A 39 27.74 21.23 -50.90
C LYS A 39 28.35 22.24 -51.89
N ASP A 40 27.52 22.79 -52.79
CA ASP A 40 27.95 23.73 -53.83
C ASP A 40 27.74 25.20 -53.40
N ASN A 41 27.26 25.46 -52.17
CA ASN A 41 26.96 26.81 -51.69
C ASN A 41 28.11 27.37 -50.83
N PRO A 42 28.80 28.44 -51.27
CA PRO A 42 29.93 29.02 -50.53
C PRO A 42 29.52 29.56 -49.15
N LYS A 43 28.24 29.94 -48.95
CA LYS A 43 27.73 30.38 -47.63
C LYS A 43 27.76 29.27 -46.57
N PHE A 44 27.85 28.00 -46.99
CA PHE A 44 27.91 26.83 -46.10
C PHE A 44 29.30 26.18 -46.05
N SER A 45 30.32 26.84 -46.59
CA SER A 45 31.73 26.37 -46.57
C SER A 45 32.23 26.06 -45.15
N PHE A 46 31.73 26.76 -44.13
CA PHE A 46 32.04 26.51 -42.71
C PHE A 46 31.66 25.09 -42.26
N LEU A 47 30.71 24.40 -42.90
CA LEU A 47 30.34 23.03 -42.57
C LEU A 47 31.38 21.99 -43.01
N PHE A 48 32.26 22.35 -43.96
CA PHE A 48 33.24 21.47 -44.58
C PHE A 48 34.67 21.75 -44.11
N GLY A 49 34.84 22.35 -42.92
CA GLY A 49 36.15 22.72 -42.39
C GLY A 49 36.65 24.10 -42.83
N GLY A 50 35.74 24.98 -43.25
CA GLY A 50 36.04 26.38 -43.58
C GLY A 50 36.23 27.28 -42.35
N THR A 51 36.45 28.56 -42.61
CA THR A 51 36.45 29.60 -41.57
C THR A 51 35.11 29.56 -40.82
N TYR A 52 35.15 29.67 -39.49
CA TYR A 52 33.98 29.57 -38.59
C TYR A 52 33.42 28.17 -38.31
N PHE A 53 34.07 27.08 -38.75
CA PHE A 53 33.70 25.72 -38.33
C PHE A 53 33.65 25.55 -36.80
N HIS A 54 34.69 26.02 -36.09
CA HIS A 54 34.75 25.96 -34.64
C HIS A 54 33.67 26.81 -33.95
N TYR A 55 33.29 27.94 -34.55
CA TYR A 55 32.19 28.77 -34.06
C TYR A 55 30.85 28.02 -34.19
N TYR A 56 30.59 27.41 -35.34
CA TYR A 56 29.40 26.58 -35.54
C TYR A 56 29.34 25.41 -34.54
N GLN A 57 30.42 24.66 -34.37
CA GLN A 57 30.47 23.54 -33.40
C GLN A 57 30.22 23.99 -31.96
N TYR A 58 30.82 25.12 -31.57
CA TYR A 58 30.59 25.72 -30.27
C TYR A 58 29.11 26.09 -30.10
N ARG A 59 28.51 26.77 -31.07
CA ARG A 59 27.09 27.13 -31.04
C ARG A 59 26.18 25.91 -30.92
N VAL A 60 26.40 24.87 -31.73
CA VAL A 60 25.61 23.61 -31.63
C VAL A 60 25.71 23.02 -30.23
N THR A 61 26.93 22.92 -29.69
CA THR A 61 27.18 22.34 -28.36
C THR A 61 26.53 23.17 -27.26
N THR A 62 26.64 24.50 -27.33
CA THR A 62 26.02 25.42 -26.38
C THR A 62 24.49 25.31 -26.41
N GLU A 63 23.88 25.34 -27.59
CA GLU A 63 22.42 25.21 -27.72
C GLU A 63 21.93 23.85 -27.21
N GLN A 64 22.65 22.76 -27.51
CA GLN A 64 22.33 21.42 -26.97
C GLN A 64 22.46 21.37 -25.45
N ALA A 65 23.49 21.98 -24.88
CA ALA A 65 23.71 22.03 -23.43
C ALA A 65 22.60 22.82 -22.74
N ILE A 66 22.19 23.96 -23.30
CA ILE A 66 21.08 24.79 -22.79
C ILE A 66 19.77 23.99 -22.79
N LEU A 67 19.45 23.30 -23.89
CA LEU A 67 18.24 22.47 -23.99
C LEU A 67 18.24 21.34 -22.95
N LYS A 68 19.35 20.61 -22.81
CA LYS A 68 19.49 19.55 -21.81
C LYS A 68 19.40 20.08 -20.39
N GLN A 69 19.96 21.26 -20.11
CA GLN A 69 19.88 21.89 -18.80
C GLN A 69 18.47 22.35 -18.47
N LYS A 70 17.77 22.97 -19.42
CA LYS A 70 16.36 23.35 -19.26
C LYS A 70 15.48 22.13 -18.94
N GLN A 71 15.63 21.05 -19.69
CA GLN A 71 14.88 19.82 -19.46
C GLN A 71 15.15 19.21 -18.08
N ARG A 72 16.41 19.22 -17.61
CA ARG A 72 16.75 18.77 -16.26
C ARG A 72 16.14 19.63 -15.17
N LEU A 73 16.14 20.95 -15.34
CA LEU A 73 15.53 21.87 -14.37
C LEU A 73 14.01 21.67 -14.29
N GLU A 74 13.34 21.47 -15.42
CA GLU A 74 11.91 21.16 -15.49
C GLU A 74 11.60 19.81 -14.81
N GLN A 75 12.40 18.77 -15.05
CA GLN A 75 12.26 17.48 -14.37
C GLN A 75 12.51 17.58 -12.86
N GLN A 76 13.55 18.32 -12.45
CA GLN A 76 13.87 18.50 -11.04
C GLN A 76 12.76 19.24 -10.29
N GLN A 77 12.18 20.29 -10.89
CA GLN A 77 11.03 21.00 -10.33
C GLN A 77 9.81 20.06 -10.21
N ALA A 78 9.53 19.25 -11.23
CA ALA A 78 8.42 18.29 -11.16
C ALA A 78 8.59 17.27 -10.02
N ILE A 79 9.80 16.74 -9.82
CA ILE A 79 10.12 15.81 -8.73
C ILE A 79 9.91 16.48 -7.37
N VAL A 80 10.40 17.71 -7.19
CA VAL A 80 10.25 18.47 -5.95
C VAL A 80 8.77 18.78 -5.66
N GLN A 81 8.01 19.23 -6.66
CA GLN A 81 6.59 19.52 -6.51
C GLN A 81 5.79 18.28 -6.12
N GLN A 82 6.12 17.11 -6.71
CA GLN A 82 5.50 15.84 -6.38
C GLN A 82 5.86 15.37 -4.97
N ALA A 83 7.10 15.55 -4.53
CA ALA A 83 7.56 15.21 -3.18
C ALA A 83 6.85 16.05 -2.11
N ILE A 84 6.72 17.37 -2.34
CA ILE A 84 6.00 18.28 -1.43
C ILE A 84 4.54 17.85 -1.30
N ASN A 85 3.87 17.50 -2.41
CA ASN A 85 2.49 17.06 -2.37
C ASN A 85 2.31 15.71 -1.66
N ARG A 86 3.27 14.78 -1.80
CA ARG A 86 3.23 13.51 -1.05
C ARG A 86 3.40 13.72 0.45
N GLN A 87 4.33 14.58 0.86
CA GLN A 87 4.54 14.89 2.27
C GLN A 87 3.35 15.63 2.88
N SER A 88 2.78 16.62 2.18
CA SER A 88 1.64 17.40 2.70
C SER A 88 0.39 16.54 2.91
N ILE A 89 0.16 15.54 2.05
CA ILE A 89 -0.93 14.58 2.22
C ILE A 89 -0.65 13.72 3.47
N GLN A 90 0.56 13.15 3.61
CA GLN A 90 0.92 12.24 4.71
C GLN A 90 0.90 12.88 6.11
N THR A 91 1.18 14.18 6.22
CA THR A 91 1.19 14.89 7.51
C THR A 91 -0.12 15.63 7.79
N ALA A 92 -1.14 15.45 6.96
CA ALA A 92 -2.37 16.20 7.11
C ALA A 92 -3.15 15.73 8.37
N PRO A 93 -3.59 16.65 9.26
CA PRO A 93 -4.26 16.29 10.51
C PRO A 93 -5.50 15.41 10.34
N TRP A 94 -6.20 15.55 9.21
CA TRP A 94 -7.38 14.75 8.89
C TRP A 94 -7.07 13.26 8.71
N GLN A 95 -5.84 12.89 8.34
CA GLN A 95 -5.44 11.49 8.21
C GLN A 95 -5.39 10.78 9.55
N GLN A 96 -4.92 11.46 10.59
CA GLN A 96 -4.90 10.90 11.94
C GLN A 96 -6.31 10.71 12.47
N HIS A 97 -7.20 11.68 12.21
CA HIS A 97 -8.59 11.58 12.62
C HIS A 97 -9.33 10.40 11.94
N LEU A 98 -9.10 10.18 10.64
CA LEU A 98 -9.70 9.04 9.93
C LEU A 98 -9.21 7.70 10.49
N HIS A 99 -7.92 7.55 10.75
CA HIS A 99 -7.39 6.35 11.40
C HIS A 99 -8.01 6.14 12.78
N GLN A 100 -8.10 7.20 13.58
CA GLN A 100 -8.69 7.13 14.91
C GLN A 100 -10.17 6.67 14.85
N ILE A 101 -10.97 7.22 13.92
CA ILE A 101 -12.36 6.78 13.71
C ILE A 101 -12.40 5.28 13.35
N GLN A 102 -11.50 4.83 12.49
CA GLN A 102 -11.44 3.44 12.07
C GLN A 102 -11.04 2.50 13.21
N ASP A 103 -10.08 2.89 14.04
CA ASP A 103 -9.67 2.12 15.22
C ASP A 103 -10.79 2.08 16.27
N THR A 104 -11.46 3.21 16.54
CA THR A 104 -12.57 3.23 17.49
C THR A 104 -13.74 2.39 17.01
N SER A 105 -14.02 2.40 15.69
CA SER A 105 -15.08 1.58 15.12
C SER A 105 -14.76 0.09 15.20
N GLN A 106 -13.52 -0.30 14.90
CA GLN A 106 -13.09 -1.70 15.02
C GLN A 106 -13.18 -2.21 16.46
N GLU A 107 -12.77 -1.39 17.44
CA GLU A 107 -12.87 -1.77 18.85
C GLU A 107 -14.33 -1.91 19.29
N GLN A 108 -15.23 -1.03 18.83
CA GLN A 108 -16.66 -1.17 19.11
C GLN A 108 -17.26 -2.44 18.51
N ILE A 109 -16.89 -2.78 17.27
CA ILE A 109 -17.32 -4.04 16.64
C ILE A 109 -16.83 -5.22 17.47
N ARG A 110 -15.53 -5.26 17.82
CA ARG A 110 -14.93 -6.33 18.62
C ARG A 110 -15.62 -6.51 19.96
N GLN A 111 -15.92 -5.42 20.66
CA GLN A 111 -16.66 -5.47 21.93
C GLN A 111 -18.09 -5.97 21.74
N SER A 112 -18.78 -5.53 20.68
CA SER A 112 -20.13 -6.00 20.38
C SER A 112 -20.18 -7.50 20.07
N GLU A 113 -19.18 -8.02 19.35
CA GLU A 113 -19.05 -9.44 19.01
C GLU A 113 -18.78 -10.27 20.26
N GLN A 114 -17.89 -9.81 21.15
CA GLN A 114 -17.64 -10.48 22.44
C GLN A 114 -18.90 -10.52 23.31
N ASN A 115 -19.64 -9.42 23.39
CA ASN A 115 -20.90 -9.36 24.14
C ASN A 115 -21.98 -10.27 23.55
N LEU A 116 -22.07 -10.34 22.21
CA LEU A 116 -23.01 -11.22 21.53
C LEU A 116 -22.63 -12.71 21.74
N ALA A 117 -21.34 -13.04 21.62
CA ALA A 117 -20.84 -14.39 21.84
C ALA A 117 -21.11 -14.87 23.27
N ALA A 118 -20.89 -14.01 24.27
CA ALA A 118 -21.18 -14.32 25.67
C ALA A 118 -22.67 -14.60 25.91
N GLN A 119 -23.56 -13.78 25.34
CA GLN A 119 -25.01 -14.00 25.42
C GLN A 119 -25.43 -15.32 24.75
N HIS A 120 -24.89 -15.61 23.57
CA HIS A 120 -25.17 -16.87 22.85
C HIS A 120 -24.68 -18.09 23.65
N GLN A 121 -23.49 -18.02 24.25
CA GLN A 121 -22.95 -19.09 25.07
C GLN A 121 -23.81 -19.35 26.31
N LEU A 122 -24.30 -18.30 26.96
CA LEU A 122 -25.20 -18.42 28.11
C LEU A 122 -26.51 -19.11 27.70
N LEU A 123 -27.10 -18.70 26.57
CA LEU A 123 -28.34 -19.29 26.06
C LEU A 123 -28.17 -20.78 25.75
N LEU A 124 -27.09 -21.16 25.07
CA LEU A 124 -26.79 -22.56 24.77
C LEU A 124 -26.59 -23.38 26.05
N THR A 125 -25.83 -22.84 27.01
CA THR A 125 -25.63 -23.51 28.31
C THR A 125 -26.94 -23.70 29.04
N GLN A 126 -27.81 -22.68 29.06
CA GLN A 126 -29.13 -22.77 29.68
C GLN A 126 -30.00 -23.83 28.99
N GLN A 127 -30.00 -23.85 27.66
CA GLN A 127 -30.75 -24.85 26.89
C GLN A 127 -30.25 -26.27 27.19
N GLN A 128 -28.94 -26.46 27.28
CA GLN A 128 -28.34 -27.75 27.63
C GLN A 128 -28.78 -28.20 29.02
N VAL A 129 -28.71 -27.32 30.03
CA VAL A 129 -29.16 -27.63 31.40
C VAL A 129 -30.64 -28.01 31.43
N GLN A 130 -31.50 -27.32 30.67
CA GLN A 130 -32.92 -27.67 30.60
C GLN A 130 -33.15 -29.04 29.97
N VAL A 131 -32.41 -29.37 28.90
CA VAL A 131 -32.48 -30.69 28.26
C VAL A 131 -32.03 -31.78 29.23
N ASP A 132 -30.90 -31.58 29.90
CA ASP A 132 -30.35 -32.55 30.85
C ASP A 132 -31.29 -32.77 32.04
N GLU A 133 -31.91 -31.72 32.57
CA GLU A 133 -32.87 -31.82 33.66
C GLU A 133 -34.15 -32.59 33.25
N VAL A 134 -34.66 -32.33 32.03
CA VAL A 134 -35.82 -33.08 31.50
C VAL A 134 -35.48 -34.56 31.30
N ILE A 135 -34.30 -34.86 30.75
CA ILE A 135 -33.82 -36.24 30.59
C ILE A 135 -33.68 -36.92 31.95
N ARG A 136 -33.02 -36.27 32.91
CA ARG A 136 -32.82 -36.79 34.27
C ARG A 136 -34.15 -37.09 34.94
N LYS A 137 -35.11 -36.16 34.88
CA LYS A 137 -36.43 -36.35 35.45
C LYS A 137 -37.18 -37.51 34.80
N ALA A 138 -37.15 -37.62 33.47
CA ALA A 138 -37.78 -38.74 32.76
C ALA A 138 -37.14 -40.10 33.10
N GLN A 139 -35.81 -40.14 33.27
CA GLN A 139 -35.09 -41.32 33.72
C GLN A 139 -35.47 -41.72 35.15
N GLU A 140 -35.55 -40.74 36.06
CA GLU A 140 -35.93 -40.94 37.47
C GLU A 140 -37.37 -41.42 37.60
N GLU A 141 -38.32 -40.82 36.84
CA GLU A 141 -39.71 -41.27 36.77
C GLU A 141 -39.81 -42.71 36.24
N LYS A 142 -39.05 -43.05 35.18
CA LYS A 142 -39.01 -44.41 34.63
C LYS A 142 -38.43 -45.41 35.64
N LEU A 143 -37.33 -45.06 36.30
CA LEU A 143 -36.69 -45.91 37.30
C LEU A 143 -37.62 -46.13 38.50
N SER A 144 -38.28 -45.07 38.98
CA SER A 144 -39.26 -45.15 40.07
C SER A 144 -40.43 -46.06 39.69
N LYS A 145 -40.94 -45.97 38.46
CA LYS A 145 -41.99 -46.86 37.98
C LYS A 145 -41.54 -48.32 37.95
N LEU A 146 -40.36 -48.60 37.39
CA LEU A 146 -39.82 -49.96 37.31
C LEU A 146 -39.55 -50.55 38.70
N ALA A 147 -39.01 -49.76 39.64
CA ALA A 147 -38.79 -50.20 41.02
C ALA A 147 -40.10 -50.61 41.69
N LYS A 148 -41.15 -49.80 41.53
CA LYS A 148 -42.51 -50.13 42.04
C LYS A 148 -43.07 -51.39 41.39
N GLU A 149 -42.90 -51.57 40.08
CA GLU A 149 -43.33 -52.78 39.36
C GLU A 149 -42.62 -54.05 39.83
N ASN A 150 -41.40 -53.94 40.36
CA ASN A 150 -40.62 -55.05 40.91
C ASN A 150 -40.66 -55.12 42.44
N GLU A 151 -41.57 -54.37 43.10
CA GLU A 151 -41.71 -54.32 44.56
C GLU A 151 -40.42 -53.91 45.31
N LEU A 152 -39.56 -53.12 44.68
CA LEU A 152 -38.32 -52.59 45.27
C LEU A 152 -38.58 -51.22 45.91
N ASP A 153 -38.38 -51.11 47.24
CA ASP A 153 -38.37 -49.81 47.93
C ASP A 153 -36.99 -49.17 47.84
N LEU A 154 -36.86 -48.21 46.92
CA LEU A 154 -35.62 -47.45 46.74
C LEU A 154 -35.23 -46.63 47.97
N LYS A 155 -36.17 -46.22 48.83
CA LYS A 155 -35.85 -45.46 50.05
C LYS A 155 -35.24 -46.33 51.13
N GLU A 156 -35.69 -47.57 51.24
CA GLU A 156 -35.11 -48.54 52.17
C GLU A 156 -33.68 -48.89 51.74
N LEU A 157 -33.49 -49.15 50.44
CA LEU A 157 -32.17 -49.40 49.86
C LEU A 157 -31.21 -48.22 50.09
N ASP A 158 -31.66 -46.99 49.84
CA ASP A 158 -30.88 -45.77 50.07
C ASP A 158 -30.49 -45.62 51.55
N GLY A 159 -31.42 -45.88 52.47
CA GLY A 159 -31.15 -45.86 53.91
C GLY A 159 -30.09 -46.85 54.37
N VAL A 160 -29.97 -48.01 53.70
CA VAL A 160 -28.91 -49.00 53.97
C VAL A 160 -27.57 -48.60 53.34
N LEU A 161 -27.60 -47.95 52.18
CA LEU A 161 -26.39 -47.55 51.45
C LEU A 161 -25.75 -46.27 52.02
N GLN A 162 -26.54 -45.32 52.52
CA GLN A 162 -26.05 -44.02 52.97
C GLN A 162 -24.93 -44.09 54.04
N PRO A 163 -25.03 -44.95 55.08
CA PRO A 163 -23.96 -45.13 56.06
C PRO A 163 -22.64 -45.65 55.46
N ILE A 164 -22.72 -46.48 54.41
CA ILE A 164 -21.56 -47.03 53.70
C ILE A 164 -20.92 -45.95 52.83
N ILE A 165 -21.74 -45.15 52.13
CA ILE A 165 -21.27 -44.01 51.32
C ILE A 165 -20.55 -42.99 52.22
N ASP A 166 -21.15 -42.65 53.36
CA ASP A 166 -20.60 -41.70 54.32
C ASP A 166 -19.29 -42.22 54.95
N SER A 167 -19.18 -43.53 55.21
CA SER A 167 -17.91 -44.10 55.71
C SER A 167 -16.83 -44.06 54.64
N CYS A 168 -17.13 -44.46 53.40
CA CYS A 168 -16.15 -44.50 52.30
C CYS A 168 -15.70 -43.10 51.86
N THR A 169 -16.57 -42.10 51.90
CA THR A 169 -16.21 -40.71 51.61
C THR A 169 -15.37 -40.11 52.74
N LYS A 170 -15.61 -40.48 54.00
CA LYS A 170 -14.80 -40.04 55.14
C LYS A 170 -13.38 -40.63 55.16
N ASP A 171 -13.23 -41.90 54.78
CA ASP A 171 -11.91 -42.56 54.72
C ASP A 171 -11.05 -42.14 53.50
N SER A 172 -11.65 -41.57 52.46
CA SER A 172 -10.94 -41.11 51.25
C SER A 172 -10.45 -39.66 51.32
N ILE A 173 -10.90 -38.88 52.31
CA ILE A 173 -10.58 -37.46 52.50
C ILE A 173 -9.68 -37.26 53.75
N SER A 174 -9.19 -38.35 54.37
CA SER A 174 -8.34 -38.31 55.56
C SER A 174 -6.91 -38.80 55.32
#